data_AF-A0A2N5YSY0-F1
#
_entry.id   AF-A0A2N5YSY0-F1
#
_cell.length_a   1.000
_cell.length_b   1.000
_cell.length_c   1.000
_cell.angle_alpha   90.00
_cell.angle_beta   90.00
_cell.angle_gamma   90.00
#
_symmetry.space_group_name_H-M   'P 1'
#
loop_
_entity.id
_entity.type
_entity.pdbx_description
1 polymer ?
#
loop_
_entity_poly.entity_id
_entity_poly.type
_entity_poly.pdbx_seq_one_letter_code
_entity_poly.pdbx_strand_id
1 'polypeptide(L)'
;MVKRRRIIRKLGYISDQKGIIKRYLREANGWALHLQNSKEAILRTMDILKPKSMALLGSGWLLDVPVDEIINQGITLYCLDISHPEQIKHKYRNEE
;
A
#
# COMPACT_ATOMS: atom_id res chain seq x y z
N MET A 1 -8.37 20.85 -11.36
CA MET A 1 -8.29 19.36 -11.37
C MET A 1 -7.73 18.75 -12.66
N VAL A 2 -8.09 19.22 -13.86
CA VAL A 2 -7.66 18.62 -15.16
C VAL A 2 -6.13 18.63 -15.36
N LYS A 3 -5.45 19.73 -15.00
CA LYS A 3 -3.99 19.88 -15.13
C LYS A 3 -3.21 18.86 -14.30
N ARG A 4 -3.64 18.59 -13.06
CA ARG A 4 -3.01 17.59 -12.16
C ARG A 4 -3.14 16.17 -12.73
N ARG A 5 -4.33 15.77 -13.18
CA ARG A 5 -4.53 14.44 -13.80
C ARG A 5 -3.68 14.24 -15.06
N ARG A 6 -3.54 15.28 -15.89
CA ARG A 6 -2.67 15.24 -17.08
C ARG A 6 -1.19 15.08 -16.71
N ILE A 7 -0.72 15.78 -15.68
CA ILE A 7 0.67 15.65 -15.18
C ILE A 7 0.90 14.25 -14.61
N ILE A 8 0.00 13.74 -13.76
CA ILE A 8 0.12 12.40 -13.15
C ILE A 8 0.20 11.32 -14.24
N ARG A 9 -0.59 11.43 -15.31
CA ARG A 9 -0.52 10.52 -16.46
C ARG A 9 0.80 10.63 -17.21
N LYS A 10 1.26 11.86 -17.49
CA LYS A 10 2.52 12.11 -18.21
C LYS A 10 3.73 11.57 -17.45
N LEU A 11 3.69 11.63 -16.11
CA LEU A 11 4.74 11.13 -15.23
C LEU A 11 4.70 9.62 -14.98
N GLY A 12 3.76 8.87 -15.59
CA GLY A 12 3.74 7.41 -15.52
C GLY A 12 3.08 6.80 -14.28
N TYR A 13 2.76 7.57 -13.24
CA TYR A 13 2.22 7.02 -11.97
C TYR A 13 1.05 6.04 -12.14
N ILE A 14 0.13 6.28 -13.09
CA ILE A 14 -1.00 5.38 -13.32
C ILE A 14 -0.58 4.10 -14.07
N SER A 15 0.31 4.22 -15.08
CA SER A 15 0.80 3.05 -15.82
C SER A 15 1.71 2.18 -14.95
N ASP A 16 2.50 2.79 -14.09
CA ASP A 16 3.45 2.09 -13.22
C ASP A 16 2.71 1.27 -12.16
N GLN A 17 1.67 1.84 -11.54
CA GLN A 17 0.79 1.09 -10.64
C GLN A 17 0.15 -0.11 -11.36
N LYS A 18 -0.31 0.05 -12.61
CA LYS A 18 -0.82 -1.08 -13.40
C LYS A 18 0.26 -2.11 -13.72
N GLY A 19 1.49 -1.69 -13.96
CA GLY A 19 2.64 -2.56 -14.20
C GLY A 19 2.95 -3.44 -12.98
N ILE A 20 2.98 -2.83 -11.78
CA ILE A 20 3.22 -3.52 -10.51
C ILE A 20 2.20 -4.64 -10.30
N ILE A 21 0.90 -4.33 -10.37
CA ILE A 21 -0.13 -5.36 -10.11
C ILE A 21 -0.13 -6.46 -11.18
N LYS A 22 0.09 -6.13 -12.45
CA LYS A 22 0.19 -7.14 -13.51
C LYS A 22 1.36 -8.08 -13.30
N ARG A 23 2.52 -7.55 -12.88
CA ARG A 23 3.70 -8.36 -12.57
C ARG A 23 3.46 -9.22 -11.34
N TYR A 24 2.86 -8.66 -10.29
CA TYR A 24 2.49 -9.42 -9.10
C TYR A 24 1.56 -10.59 -9.45
N LEU A 25 0.49 -10.36 -10.22
CA LEU A 25 -0.45 -11.42 -10.61
C LEU A 25 0.22 -12.54 -11.44
N ARG A 26 1.23 -12.21 -12.26
CA ARG A 26 1.97 -13.21 -13.06
C ARG A 26 3.01 -13.97 -12.24
N GLU A 27 3.65 -13.30 -11.29
CA GLU A 27 4.82 -13.80 -10.56
C GLU A 27 4.53 -14.00 -9.05
N ALA A 28 3.27 -14.13 -8.66
CA ALA A 28 2.83 -14.05 -7.26
C ALA A 28 3.59 -15.01 -6.35
N ASN A 29 3.81 -16.24 -6.80
CA ASN A 29 4.55 -17.26 -6.07
C ASN A 29 6.01 -16.85 -5.81
N GLY A 30 6.66 -16.24 -6.81
CA GLY A 30 8.04 -15.74 -6.66
C GLY A 30 8.13 -14.55 -5.70
N TRP A 31 7.02 -13.83 -5.50
CA TRP A 31 6.95 -12.68 -4.59
C TRP A 31 6.53 -13.09 -3.18
N ALA A 32 5.87 -14.24 -3.00
CA ALA A 32 5.22 -14.63 -1.75
C ALA A 32 6.17 -14.55 -0.55
N LEU A 33 7.36 -15.15 -0.64
CA LEU A 33 8.34 -15.13 0.44
C LEU A 33 8.83 -13.71 0.74
N HIS A 34 9.05 -12.89 -0.28
CA HIS A 34 9.45 -11.50 -0.10
C HIS A 34 8.38 -10.68 0.61
N LEU A 35 7.12 -10.78 0.16
CA LEU A 35 5.99 -10.07 0.76
C LEU A 35 5.77 -10.51 2.21
N GLN A 36 5.90 -11.82 2.50
CA GLN A 36 5.83 -12.32 3.87
C GLN A 36 6.93 -11.72 4.75
N ASN A 37 8.18 -11.74 4.29
CA ASN A 37 9.31 -11.20 5.06
C ASN A 37 9.16 -9.69 5.33
N SER A 38 8.67 -8.92 4.35
CA SER A 38 8.39 -7.50 4.53
C SER A 38 7.32 -7.26 5.60
N LYS A 39 6.22 -8.02 5.57
CA LYS A 39 5.17 -7.94 6.58
C LYS A 39 5.69 -8.27 7.98
N GLU A 40 6.44 -9.36 8.11
CA GLU A 40 7.04 -9.76 9.39
C GLU A 40 8.00 -8.70 9.95
N ALA A 41 8.81 -8.07 9.09
CA ALA A 41 9.72 -7.00 9.51
C ALA A 41 8.98 -5.79 10.08
N ILE A 42 7.85 -5.40 9.46
CA ILE A 42 6.99 -4.32 9.95
C ILE A 42 6.38 -4.70 11.31
N LEU A 43 5.82 -5.90 11.43
CA LEU A 43 5.20 -6.38 12.69
C LEU A 43 6.21 -6.45 13.85
N ARG A 44 7.42 -6.97 13.60
CA ARG A 44 8.49 -7.01 14.62
C ARG A 44 8.88 -5.61 15.07
N THR A 45 8.95 -4.66 14.13
CA THR A 45 9.26 -3.26 14.45
C THR A 45 8.16 -2.63 15.29
N MET A 46 6.89 -2.93 14.98
CA MET A 46 5.75 -2.44 15.75
C MET A 46 5.71 -2.98 17.17
N ASP A 47 6.04 -4.25 17.38
CA ASP A 47 6.07 -4.86 18.72
C ASP A 47 7.10 -4.18 19.63
N ILE A 48 8.23 -3.76 19.05
CA ILE A 48 9.29 -3.03 19.75
C ILE A 48 8.89 -1.57 20.01
N LEU A 49 8.43 -0.85 18.97
CA LEU A 49 8.21 0.60 19.05
C LEU A 49 6.85 0.98 19.65
N LYS A 50 5.86 0.11 19.56
CA LYS A 50 4.47 0.30 20.01
C LYS A 50 3.88 1.66 19.57
N PRO A 51 3.92 1.98 18.26
CA PRO A 51 3.50 3.29 17.78
C PRO A 51 1.97 3.44 17.90
N LYS A 52 1.51 4.67 18.20
CA LYS A 52 0.07 4.99 18.11
C LYS A 52 -0.40 5.22 16.69
N SER A 53 0.52 5.60 15.79
CA SER A 53 0.22 5.87 14.39
C SER A 53 1.41 5.56 13.49
N MET A 54 1.13 5.20 12.24
CA MET A 54 2.12 4.91 11.21
C MET A 54 1.76 5.63 9.90
N ALA A 55 2.75 6.14 9.18
CA ALA A 55 2.57 6.72 7.85
C ALA A 55 3.33 5.93 6.80
N LEU A 56 2.64 5.55 5.72
CA LEU A 56 3.20 4.84 4.57
C LEU A 56 3.32 5.80 3.40
N LEU A 57 4.56 6.06 2.98
CA LEU A 57 4.88 6.91 1.84
C LEU A 57 4.99 6.05 0.58
N GLY A 58 4.17 6.36 -0.44
CA GLY A 58 4.07 5.54 -1.64
C GLY A 58 3.31 4.23 -1.39
N SER A 59 2.20 4.29 -0.63
CA SER A 59 1.41 3.14 -0.20
C SER A 59 0.94 2.22 -1.33
N GLY A 60 0.76 2.74 -2.56
CA GLY A 60 0.50 1.93 -3.75
C GLY A 60 -0.57 0.86 -3.56
N TRP A 61 -0.20 -0.39 -3.83
CA TRP A 61 -1.07 -1.57 -3.72
C TRP A 61 -1.09 -2.24 -2.34
N LEU A 62 -0.25 -1.80 -1.39
CA LEU A 62 -0.17 -2.37 -0.02
C LEU A 62 0.08 -3.90 0.01
N LEU A 63 0.80 -4.45 -0.97
CA LEU A 63 1.02 -5.90 -1.10
C LEU A 63 1.90 -6.47 0.02
N ASP A 64 2.86 -5.67 0.46
CA ASP A 64 3.95 -5.96 1.40
C ASP A 64 3.69 -5.42 2.81
N VAL A 65 2.53 -4.79 3.03
CA VAL A 65 2.16 -4.16 4.29
C VAL A 65 1.09 -5.01 5.01
N PRO A 66 1.25 -5.30 6.32
CA PRO A 66 0.28 -6.07 7.12
C PRO A 66 -0.83 -5.13 7.64
N VAL A 67 -1.65 -4.61 6.72
CA VAL A 67 -2.63 -3.55 7.03
C VAL A 67 -3.65 -3.99 8.08
N ASP A 68 -4.19 -5.20 7.95
CA ASP A 68 -5.24 -5.70 8.83
C ASP A 68 -4.68 -5.91 10.25
N GLU A 69 -3.46 -6.42 10.37
CA GLU A 69 -2.76 -6.58 11.64
C GLU A 69 -2.44 -5.22 12.30
N ILE A 70 -2.04 -4.22 11.51
CA ILE A 70 -1.80 -2.85 12.00
C ILE A 70 -3.08 -2.25 12.59
N ILE A 71 -4.18 -2.31 11.84
CA ILE A 71 -5.46 -1.74 12.26
C ILE A 71 -6.01 -2.47 13.49
N ASN A 72 -5.89 -3.80 13.54
CA ASN A 72 -6.35 -4.62 14.67
C ASN A 72 -5.58 -4.35 15.96
N GLN A 73 -4.35 -3.83 15.89
CA GLN A 73 -3.59 -3.36 17.05
C GLN A 73 -4.00 -1.94 17.50
N GLY A 74 -5.01 -1.33 16.88
CA GLY A 74 -5.50 0.01 17.22
C GLY A 74 -4.59 1.13 16.72
N ILE A 75 -3.71 0.86 15.76
CA ILE A 75 -2.75 1.82 15.22
C ILE A 75 -3.40 2.57 14.07
N THR A 76 -3.38 3.91 14.13
CA THR A 76 -3.84 4.74 13.01
C THR A 76 -2.85 4.64 11.84
N LEU A 77 -3.30 4.11 10.70
CA LEU A 77 -2.47 3.98 9.51
C LEU A 77 -2.79 5.06 8.47
N TYR A 78 -1.83 5.92 8.17
CA TYR A 78 -1.93 6.95 7.13
C TYR A 78 -1.28 6.47 5.82
N CYS A 79 -2.08 6.30 4.78
CA CYS A 79 -1.59 5.92 3.44
C CYS A 79 -1.43 7.17 2.55
N LEU A 80 -0.20 7.48 2.18
CA LEU A 80 0.16 8.68 1.41
C LEU A 80 0.69 8.26 0.03
N ASP A 81 -0.07 8.56 -1.02
CA ASP A 81 0.31 8.29 -2.40
C ASP A 81 -0.20 9.40 -3.33
N ILE A 82 0.54 9.64 -4.42
CA ILE A 82 0.18 10.57 -5.50
C ILE A 82 -1.09 10.11 -6.21
N SER A 83 -1.25 8.80 -6.40
CA SER A 83 -2.38 8.19 -7.06
C SER A 83 -2.60 6.74 -6.60
N HIS A 84 -3.36 6.58 -5.51
CA HIS A 84 -3.79 5.26 -5.04
C HIS A 84 -4.57 4.48 -6.11
N PRO A 85 -4.34 3.17 -6.25
CA PRO A 85 -5.19 2.28 -7.04
C PRO A 85 -6.65 2.34 -6.56
N GLU A 86 -7.60 2.39 -7.48
CA GLU A 86 -9.03 2.49 -7.13
C GLU A 86 -9.47 1.29 -6.28
N GLN A 87 -8.95 0.09 -6.55
CA GLN A 87 -9.23 -1.11 -5.77
C GLN A 87 -8.84 -0.95 -4.29
N ILE A 88 -7.72 -0.30 -4.00
CA ILE A 88 -7.28 -0.04 -2.63
C ILE A 88 -8.19 1.00 -1.97
N LYS A 89 -8.55 2.06 -2.70
CA LYS A 89 -9.53 3.03 -2.20
C LYS A 89 -10.87 2.38 -1.89
N HIS A 90 -11.36 1.48 -2.75
CA HIS A 90 -12.61 0.76 -2.55
C HIS A 90 -12.52 -0.21 -1.37
N LYS A 91 -11.43 -0.96 -1.24
CA LYS A 91 -11.22 -1.92 -0.14
C LYS A 91 -11.29 -1.26 1.24
N TYR A 92 -10.71 -0.07 1.37
CA TYR A 92 -10.64 0.67 2.64
C TYR A 92 -11.52 1.92 2.64
N ARG A 93 -12.54 1.97 1.79
CA ARG A 93 -13.56 3.01 1.84
C ARG A 93 -14.41 2.70 3.06
N ASN A 94 -14.34 3.56 4.08
CA ASN A 94 -15.31 3.51 5.17
C ASN A 94 -16.70 3.83 4.57
N GLU A 95 -17.67 2.92 4.77
CA GLU A 95 -19.08 3.23 4.67
C GLU A 95 -19.47 3.91 5.99
N GLU A 96 -19.39 5.24 6.01
CA GLU A 96 -20.13 6.06 6.97
C GLU A 96 -21.45 6.51 6.33
#